data_AF-A0A973BVS7-F1
#
_entry.id   AF-A0A973BVS7-F1
#
_cell.length_a   1.000
_cell.length_b   1.000
_cell.length_c   1.000
_cell.angle_alpha   90.00
_cell.angle_beta   90.00
_cell.angle_gamma   90.00
#
_symmetry.space_group_name_H-M   'P 1'
#
loop_
_entity.id
_entity.type
_entity.pdbx_description
1 polymer ?
#
loop_
_entity_poly.entity_id
_entity_poly.type
_entity_poly.pdbx_seq_one_letter_code
_entity_poly.pdbx_strand_id
1 'polypeptide(L)'
;MPMNNLKELQIDIEKSCDKGAIKRTLRNMVKEHMVDEVDQGTDFLNEYLSHSYTWEAKNDRLRNLSPTVSIRDIVIDIITSIVTVEHPQQIQSVAGAIASRLMYADVVDGVRTAAEMIGVLAHTGVYSFIYPKDSETSSILIKNEYGVSPEVIDLINTGMYLPPMLVPPKTIRSNAESGYLVGTKSILLGKHSFHEYALPLDVINADNKVKFSIDERMLAYKETPKNPHDSGDKYEAVPNWAKPQYVARKTQAFNQMCAVSTQVYDMLISNGNCFYIPSRVDERIRYYSQGYHVNHQGSSYKRAFIDLYDKEIIEC
;
A
#
# COMPACT_ATOMS: atom_id res chain seq x y z
N MET A 1 -23.39 0.37 21.82
CA MET A 1 -24.13 0.43 20.53
C MET A 1 -24.73 -0.95 20.25
N PRO A 2 -25.90 -1.09 19.62
CA PRO A 2 -26.45 -2.41 19.26
C PRO A 2 -25.51 -3.17 18.29
N MET A 3 -25.42 -4.50 18.43
CA MET A 3 -24.51 -5.34 17.61
C MET A 3 -24.76 -5.23 16.10
N ASN A 4 -26.01 -5.04 15.68
CA ASN A 4 -26.35 -4.85 14.26
C ASN A 4 -25.71 -3.59 13.68
N ASN A 5 -25.69 -2.49 14.44
CA ASN A 5 -25.08 -1.23 14.01
C ASN A 5 -23.55 -1.35 13.91
N LEU A 6 -22.90 -2.11 14.82
CA LEU A 6 -21.46 -2.35 14.75
C LEU A 6 -21.07 -3.21 13.54
N LYS A 7 -21.92 -4.17 13.17
CA LYS A 7 -21.69 -5.01 11.99
C LYS A 7 -21.79 -4.21 10.69
N GLU A 8 -22.76 -3.31 10.58
CA GLU A 8 -22.89 -2.39 9.44
C GLU A 8 -21.68 -1.46 9.36
N LEU A 9 -21.30 -0.84 10.49
CA LEU A 9 -20.10 -0.01 10.57
C LEU A 9 -18.83 -0.77 10.17
N GLN A 10 -18.67 -2.02 10.62
CA GLN A 10 -17.54 -2.87 10.23
C GLN A 10 -17.50 -3.10 8.71
N ILE A 11 -18.65 -3.37 8.08
CA ILE A 11 -18.76 -3.56 6.64
C ILE A 11 -18.34 -2.29 5.90
N ASP A 12 -18.75 -1.12 6.38
CA ASP A 12 -18.42 0.17 5.77
C ASP A 12 -16.92 0.49 5.88
N ILE A 13 -16.31 0.22 7.05
CA ILE A 13 -14.86 0.33 7.27
C ILE A 13 -14.09 -0.58 6.31
N GLU A 14 -14.51 -1.84 6.16
CA GLU A 14 -13.81 -2.78 5.28
C GLU A 14 -13.89 -2.40 3.80
N LYS A 15 -15.05 -1.86 3.36
CA LYS A 15 -15.22 -1.36 2.00
C LYS A 15 -14.40 -0.10 1.74
N SER A 16 -14.39 0.85 2.68
CA SER A 16 -13.66 2.12 2.51
C SER A 16 -12.14 1.91 2.45
N CYS A 17 -11.63 0.90 3.15
CA CYS A 17 -10.20 0.54 3.16
C CYS A 17 -9.80 -0.47 2.06
N ASP A 18 -10.70 -0.87 1.14
CA ASP A 18 -10.35 -1.78 0.04
C ASP A 18 -9.44 -1.09 -0.98
N LYS A 19 -8.14 -1.31 -0.84
CA LYS A 19 -7.11 -0.83 -1.79
C LYS A 19 -7.38 -1.21 -3.24
N GLY A 20 -8.03 -2.36 -3.48
CA GLY A 20 -8.44 -2.77 -4.82
C GLY A 20 -9.55 -1.87 -5.37
N ALA A 21 -10.56 -1.57 -4.55
CA ALA A 21 -11.61 -0.61 -4.89
C ALA A 21 -11.04 0.78 -5.14
N ILE A 22 -10.19 1.28 -4.24
CA ILE A 22 -9.54 2.59 -4.38
C ILE A 22 -8.75 2.64 -5.69
N LYS A 23 -7.93 1.62 -5.99
CA LYS A 23 -7.21 1.57 -7.26
C LYS A 23 -8.15 1.59 -8.48
N ARG A 24 -9.30 0.91 -8.41
CA ARG A 24 -10.31 0.94 -9.50
C ARG A 24 -10.91 2.33 -9.67
N THR A 25 -11.29 2.99 -8.58
CA THR A 25 -11.81 4.36 -8.61
C THR A 25 -10.80 5.32 -9.22
N LEU A 26 -9.54 5.27 -8.77
CA LEU A 26 -8.45 6.10 -9.30
C LEU A 26 -8.23 5.87 -10.80
N ARG A 27 -8.26 4.61 -11.26
CA ARG A 27 -8.19 4.29 -12.69
C ARG A 27 -9.34 4.89 -13.49
N ASN A 28 -10.55 4.86 -12.95
CA ASN A 28 -11.72 5.42 -13.63
C ASN A 28 -11.61 6.95 -13.73
N MET A 29 -11.11 7.60 -12.68
CA MET A 29 -10.87 9.05 -12.71
C MET A 29 -9.85 9.45 -13.77
N VAL A 30 -8.74 8.70 -13.91
CA VAL A 30 -7.78 8.93 -15.00
C VAL A 30 -8.45 8.73 -16.36
N LYS A 31 -9.30 7.70 -16.52
CA LYS A 31 -10.04 7.46 -17.77
C LYS A 31 -11.04 8.57 -18.12
N GLU A 32 -11.64 9.21 -17.12
CA GLU A 32 -12.73 10.18 -17.32
C GLU A 32 -12.21 11.62 -17.40
N HIS A 33 -11.16 11.96 -16.65
CA HIS A 33 -10.67 13.34 -16.50
C HIS A 33 -9.33 13.62 -17.18
N MET A 34 -8.57 12.59 -17.56
CA MET A 34 -7.26 12.73 -18.22
C MET A 34 -7.29 12.10 -19.62
N VAL A 35 -8.40 12.28 -20.34
CA VAL A 35 -8.63 11.63 -21.64
C VAL A 35 -7.56 12.05 -22.65
N ASP A 36 -7.27 13.35 -22.70
CA ASP A 36 -6.30 13.91 -23.66
C ASP A 36 -4.89 13.40 -23.39
N GLU A 37 -4.47 13.35 -22.11
CA GLU A 37 -3.15 12.83 -21.73
C GLU A 37 -3.03 11.31 -21.96
N VAL A 38 -4.12 10.57 -21.77
CA VAL A 38 -4.18 9.14 -22.06
C VAL A 38 -4.13 8.87 -23.57
N ASP A 39 -4.85 9.65 -24.37
CA ASP A 39 -4.85 9.53 -25.83
C ASP A 39 -3.46 9.88 -26.38
N GLN A 40 -2.93 11.04 -26.00
CA GLN A 40 -1.59 11.47 -26.38
C GLN A 40 -0.51 10.46 -25.93
N GLY A 41 -0.60 9.96 -24.70
CA GLY A 41 0.33 8.95 -24.20
C GLY A 41 0.22 7.63 -24.98
N THR A 42 -0.99 7.25 -25.40
CA THR A 42 -1.21 6.06 -26.23
C THR A 42 -0.55 6.22 -27.60
N ASP A 43 -0.68 7.39 -28.21
CA ASP A 43 -0.04 7.71 -29.49
C ASP A 43 1.48 7.66 -29.38
N PHE A 44 2.06 8.28 -28.34
CA PHE A 44 3.50 8.23 -28.10
C PHE A 44 4.02 6.80 -27.89
N LEU A 45 3.30 5.96 -27.15
CA LEU A 45 3.70 4.57 -26.97
C LEU A 45 3.56 3.74 -28.25
N ASN A 46 2.53 3.99 -29.07
CA ASN A 46 2.39 3.31 -30.35
C ASN A 46 3.52 3.70 -31.33
N GLU A 47 3.86 4.98 -31.38
CA GLU A 47 5.01 5.45 -32.16
C GLU A 47 6.29 4.77 -31.68
N TYR A 48 6.55 4.78 -30.37
CA TYR A 48 7.68 4.10 -29.74
C TYR A 48 7.77 2.61 -30.10
N LEU A 49 6.66 1.88 -30.04
CA LEU A 49 6.62 0.45 -30.31
C LEU A 49 6.76 0.12 -31.80
N SER A 50 6.32 1.01 -32.68
CA SER A 50 6.44 0.85 -34.14
C SER A 50 7.80 1.26 -34.70
N HIS A 51 8.58 2.04 -33.93
CA HIS A 51 9.87 2.54 -34.37
C HIS A 51 10.93 1.43 -34.41
N SER A 52 11.69 1.37 -35.50
CA SER A 52 12.86 0.49 -35.61
C SER A 52 14.11 1.21 -35.10
N TYR A 53 14.67 0.72 -34.00
CA TYR A 53 15.85 1.29 -33.38
C TYR A 53 17.14 0.70 -33.97
N THR A 54 18.25 1.40 -33.83
CA THR A 54 19.57 0.94 -34.26
C THR A 54 20.09 -0.27 -33.47
N TRP A 55 19.53 -0.54 -32.29
CA TRP A 55 19.94 -1.62 -31.40
C TRP A 55 19.03 -2.83 -31.55
N GLU A 56 19.52 -3.90 -32.18
CA GLU A 56 18.69 -5.07 -32.50
C GLU A 56 18.08 -5.74 -31.26
N ALA A 57 18.85 -5.85 -30.18
CA ALA A 57 18.36 -6.40 -28.91
C ALA A 57 17.16 -5.63 -28.34
N LYS A 58 17.03 -4.32 -28.64
CA LYS A 58 15.85 -3.55 -28.27
C LYS A 58 14.66 -3.91 -29.16
N ASN A 59 14.87 -3.99 -30.47
CA ASN A 59 13.82 -4.37 -31.42
C ASN A 59 13.28 -5.77 -31.11
N ASP A 60 14.16 -6.74 -30.81
CA ASP A 60 13.78 -8.08 -30.34
C ASP A 60 12.87 -8.03 -29.12
N ARG A 61 13.26 -7.24 -28.10
CA ARG A 61 12.47 -7.08 -26.88
C ARG A 61 11.10 -6.48 -27.16
N LEU A 62 11.01 -5.44 -27.99
CA LEU A 62 9.72 -4.80 -28.30
C LEU A 62 8.80 -5.74 -29.09
N ARG A 63 9.35 -6.55 -30.01
CA ARG A 63 8.58 -7.59 -30.74
C ARG A 63 8.04 -8.69 -29.83
N ASN A 64 8.69 -8.94 -28.70
CA ASN A 64 8.27 -9.96 -27.72
C ASN A 64 7.18 -9.45 -26.76
N LEU A 65 6.75 -8.19 -26.85
CA LEU A 65 5.61 -7.71 -26.08
C LEU A 65 4.35 -8.49 -26.50
N SER A 66 3.61 -9.03 -25.53
CA SER A 66 2.43 -9.84 -25.84
C SER A 66 1.36 -9.00 -26.58
N PRO A 67 0.80 -9.50 -27.70
CA PRO A 67 -0.24 -8.79 -28.45
C PRO A 67 -1.56 -8.65 -27.66
N THR A 68 -1.71 -9.38 -26.55
CA THR A 68 -2.87 -9.27 -25.67
C THR A 68 -2.79 -8.06 -24.72
N VAL A 69 -1.65 -7.37 -24.67
CA VAL A 69 -1.45 -6.20 -23.81
C VAL A 69 -2.07 -4.97 -24.46
N SER A 70 -3.05 -4.38 -23.78
CA SER A 70 -3.67 -3.11 -24.16
C SER A 70 -2.72 -1.95 -23.82
N ILE A 71 -2.18 -1.29 -24.84
CA ILE A 71 -1.28 -0.13 -24.66
C ILE A 71 -1.98 0.99 -23.90
N ARG A 72 -3.23 1.30 -24.25
CA ARG A 72 -4.04 2.29 -23.56
C ARG A 72 -4.19 1.98 -22.06
N ASP A 73 -4.42 0.71 -21.71
CA ASP A 73 -4.50 0.32 -20.29
C ASP A 73 -3.16 0.50 -19.57
N ILE A 74 -2.03 0.21 -20.23
CA ILE A 74 -0.69 0.45 -19.67
C ILE A 74 -0.46 1.95 -19.41
N VAL A 75 -0.86 2.82 -20.35
CA VAL A 75 -0.81 4.28 -20.14
C VAL A 75 -1.60 4.68 -18.91
N ILE A 76 -2.85 4.19 -18.79
CA ILE A 76 -3.71 4.46 -17.63
C ILE A 76 -3.05 3.94 -16.34
N ASP A 77 -2.44 2.75 -16.33
CA ASP A 77 -1.73 2.23 -15.16
C ASP A 77 -0.54 3.09 -14.75
N ILE A 78 0.28 3.52 -15.72
CA ILE A 78 1.44 4.37 -15.46
C ILE A 78 0.99 5.70 -14.88
N ILE A 79 0.05 6.39 -15.55
CA ILE A 79 -0.50 7.67 -15.08
C ILE A 79 -1.10 7.49 -13.69
N THR A 80 -1.98 6.50 -13.49
CA THR A 80 -2.60 6.23 -12.18
C THR A 80 -1.55 6.02 -11.08
N SER A 81 -0.47 5.28 -11.36
CA SER A 81 0.58 4.99 -10.35
C SER A 81 1.44 6.20 -9.99
N ILE A 82 1.41 7.26 -10.80
CA ILE A 82 2.22 8.47 -10.62
C ILE A 82 1.37 9.59 -10.04
N VAL A 83 0.17 9.83 -10.57
CA VAL A 83 -0.71 10.91 -10.09
C VAL A 83 -1.11 10.69 -8.63
N THR A 84 -1.16 9.45 -8.14
CA THR A 84 -1.53 9.16 -6.75
C THR A 84 -0.42 9.41 -5.74
N VAL A 85 0.76 9.88 -6.18
CA VAL A 85 1.92 10.01 -5.31
C VAL A 85 2.19 11.48 -5.02
N GLU A 86 2.06 11.84 -3.73
CA GLU A 86 2.27 13.20 -3.22
C GLU A 86 3.75 13.61 -3.28
N HIS A 87 4.67 12.64 -3.19
CA HIS A 87 6.11 12.89 -3.14
C HIS A 87 6.85 12.17 -4.27
N PRO A 88 7.98 12.72 -4.74
CA PRO A 88 8.76 12.05 -5.76
C PRO A 88 9.16 10.62 -5.35
N GLN A 89 8.90 9.66 -6.22
CA GLN A 89 9.22 8.24 -6.00
C GLN A 89 10.24 7.75 -7.02
N GLN A 90 11.00 6.72 -6.66
CA GLN A 90 11.96 6.10 -7.56
C GLN A 90 11.28 5.50 -8.80
N ILE A 91 11.84 5.72 -9.99
CA ILE A 91 11.34 5.16 -11.25
C ILE A 91 11.19 3.63 -11.20
N GLN A 92 12.09 2.97 -10.46
CA GLN A 92 12.10 1.52 -10.28
C GLN A 92 10.81 1.00 -9.63
N SER A 93 10.21 1.77 -8.72
CA SER A 93 8.96 1.39 -8.05
C SER A 93 7.81 1.31 -9.06
N VAL A 94 7.70 2.30 -9.95
CA VAL A 94 6.68 2.34 -11.00
C VAL A 94 6.97 1.28 -12.06
N ALA A 95 8.22 1.21 -12.55
CA ALA A 95 8.62 0.24 -13.57
C ALA A 95 8.36 -1.21 -13.12
N GLY A 96 8.69 -1.55 -11.87
CA GLY A 96 8.44 -2.88 -11.31
C GLY A 96 6.95 -3.22 -11.20
N ALA A 97 6.11 -2.25 -10.86
CA ALA A 97 4.66 -2.45 -10.83
C ALA A 97 4.09 -2.74 -12.24
N ILE A 98 4.56 -2.01 -13.25
CA ILE A 98 4.10 -2.12 -14.64
C ILE A 98 4.66 -3.36 -15.34
N ALA A 99 5.90 -3.74 -15.07
CA ALA A 99 6.56 -4.90 -15.71
C ALA A 99 5.72 -6.18 -15.63
N SER A 100 5.07 -6.42 -14.47
CA SER A 100 4.19 -7.57 -14.27
C SER A 100 2.98 -7.63 -15.21
N ARG A 101 2.58 -6.50 -15.79
CA ARG A 101 1.47 -6.39 -16.74
C ARG A 101 1.88 -6.51 -18.20
N LEU A 102 3.17 -6.40 -18.49
CA LEU A 102 3.70 -6.49 -19.86
C LEU A 102 3.86 -7.95 -20.34
N MET A 103 3.71 -8.93 -19.44
CA MET A 103 3.69 -10.37 -19.75
C MET A 103 4.96 -10.90 -20.45
N TYR A 104 6.11 -10.27 -20.20
CA TYR A 104 7.39 -10.80 -20.64
C TYR A 104 7.74 -12.09 -19.89
N ALA A 105 8.36 -13.05 -20.59
CA ALA A 105 8.93 -14.24 -19.96
C ALA A 105 10.13 -13.88 -19.06
N ASP A 106 10.97 -12.94 -19.53
CA ASP A 106 12.06 -12.37 -18.74
C ASP A 106 11.59 -11.10 -18.01
N VAL A 107 11.67 -11.15 -16.68
CA VAL A 107 11.29 -10.02 -15.81
C VAL A 107 12.15 -8.78 -16.06
N VAL A 108 13.43 -8.95 -16.39
CA VAL A 108 14.36 -7.86 -16.68
C VAL A 108 13.94 -7.12 -17.94
N ASP A 109 13.52 -7.83 -18.98
CA ASP A 109 13.00 -7.22 -20.20
C ASP A 109 11.69 -6.47 -19.96
N GLY A 110 10.81 -7.02 -19.13
CA GLY A 110 9.60 -6.32 -18.69
C GLY A 110 9.92 -5.02 -17.94
N VAL A 111 10.88 -5.04 -17.01
CA VAL A 111 11.28 -3.85 -16.23
C VAL A 111 11.93 -2.80 -17.12
N ARG A 112 12.82 -3.20 -18.06
CA ARG A 112 13.45 -2.28 -19.01
C ARG A 112 12.42 -1.60 -19.91
N THR A 113 11.52 -2.39 -20.49
CA THR A 113 10.46 -1.86 -21.37
C THR A 113 9.52 -0.93 -20.60
N ALA A 114 9.13 -1.29 -19.38
CA ALA A 114 8.32 -0.43 -18.53
C ALA A 114 9.02 0.91 -18.22
N ALA A 115 10.33 0.88 -17.92
CA ALA A 115 11.10 2.10 -17.66
C ALA A 115 11.18 3.01 -18.90
N GLU A 116 11.35 2.44 -20.09
CA GLU A 116 11.34 3.19 -21.35
C GLU A 116 9.96 3.79 -21.64
N MET A 117 8.88 3.03 -21.43
CA MET A 117 7.51 3.54 -21.58
C MET A 117 7.24 4.71 -20.62
N ILE A 118 7.72 4.63 -19.38
CA ILE A 118 7.67 5.76 -18.43
C ILE A 118 8.51 6.95 -18.95
N GLY A 119 9.65 6.71 -19.60
CA GLY A 119 10.43 7.76 -20.25
C GLY A 119 9.67 8.46 -21.38
N VAL A 120 9.03 7.69 -22.25
CA VAL A 120 8.24 8.19 -23.38
C VAL A 120 7.04 8.99 -22.89
N LEU A 121 6.30 8.46 -21.90
CA LEU A 121 5.11 9.11 -21.37
C LEU A 121 5.39 10.41 -20.60
N ALA A 122 6.63 10.72 -20.23
CA ALA A 122 6.95 12.03 -19.64
C ALA A 122 6.66 13.20 -20.60
N HIS A 123 6.58 12.95 -21.92
CA HIS A 123 6.23 13.96 -22.92
C HIS A 123 4.76 14.40 -22.85
N THR A 124 3.90 13.70 -22.11
CA THR A 124 2.51 14.15 -21.87
C THR A 124 2.44 15.31 -20.87
N GLY A 125 3.52 15.57 -20.12
CA GLY A 125 3.55 16.63 -19.11
C GLY A 125 2.87 16.27 -17.78
N VAL A 126 2.31 15.06 -17.64
CA VAL A 126 1.68 14.59 -16.39
C VAL A 126 2.68 14.51 -15.23
N TYR A 127 3.94 14.23 -15.53
CA TYR A 127 5.01 14.12 -14.55
C TYR A 127 6.37 14.50 -15.15
N SER A 128 7.32 14.79 -14.27
CA SER A 128 8.70 15.12 -14.62
C SER A 128 9.70 14.19 -13.92
N PHE A 129 10.94 14.20 -14.40
CA PHE A 129 12.05 13.48 -13.78
C PHE A 129 12.92 14.40 -12.95
N ILE A 130 13.26 13.94 -11.74
CA ILE A 130 14.37 14.46 -10.96
C ILE A 130 15.56 13.53 -11.20
N TYR A 131 16.62 14.05 -11.81
CA TYR A 131 17.78 13.27 -12.18
C TYR A 131 18.65 12.92 -10.95
N PRO A 132 19.50 11.88 -11.03
CA PRO A 132 20.31 11.42 -9.91
C PRO A 132 21.13 12.51 -9.21
N LYS A 133 21.66 13.46 -9.98
CA LYS A 133 22.45 14.59 -9.47
C LYS A 133 21.64 15.52 -8.54
N ASP A 134 20.33 15.58 -8.75
CA ASP A 134 19.39 16.45 -8.04
C ASP A 134 18.49 15.63 -7.08
N SER A 135 18.80 14.34 -6.88
CA SER A 135 18.02 13.39 -6.10
C SER A 135 18.75 13.01 -4.81
N GLU A 136 18.03 13.00 -3.69
CA GLU A 136 18.56 12.58 -2.38
C GLU A 136 19.01 11.11 -2.33
N THR A 137 18.51 10.28 -3.26
CA THR A 137 18.83 8.84 -3.33
C THR A 137 19.79 8.50 -4.45
N SER A 138 20.36 9.50 -5.14
CA SER A 138 21.20 9.31 -6.34
C SER A 138 20.54 8.44 -7.41
N SER A 139 19.20 8.47 -7.46
CA SER A 139 18.36 7.68 -8.36
C SER A 139 17.39 8.59 -9.10
N ILE A 140 16.93 8.20 -10.30
CA ILE A 140 15.90 8.95 -11.01
C ILE A 140 14.59 8.88 -10.19
N LEU A 141 14.05 10.04 -9.84
CA LEU A 141 12.73 10.15 -9.22
C LEU A 141 11.71 10.67 -10.23
N ILE A 142 10.47 10.24 -10.08
CA ILE A 142 9.31 10.73 -10.82
C ILE A 142 8.55 11.68 -9.91
N LYS A 143 8.30 12.90 -10.37
CA LYS A 143 7.53 13.92 -9.67
C LYS A 143 6.21 14.14 -10.42
N ASN A 144 5.08 13.97 -9.72
CA ASN A 144 3.76 14.31 -10.24
C ASN A 144 3.65 15.84 -10.48
N GLU A 145 3.22 16.25 -11.67
CA GLU A 145 2.98 17.66 -12.02
C GLU A 145 1.49 17.99 -12.18
N TYR A 146 0.63 16.97 -12.32
CA TYR A 146 -0.79 17.16 -12.60
C TYR A 146 -1.60 17.67 -11.40
N GLY A 147 -1.03 17.58 -10.19
CA GLY A 147 -1.78 17.82 -8.96
C GLY A 147 -2.89 16.78 -8.78
N VAL A 148 -3.46 16.73 -7.58
CA VAL A 148 -4.51 15.75 -7.25
C VAL A 148 -5.64 16.51 -6.59
N SER A 149 -6.88 16.25 -6.98
CA SER A 149 -8.02 16.89 -6.33
C SER A 149 -8.05 16.50 -4.84
N PRO A 150 -8.53 17.39 -3.95
CA PRO A 150 -8.67 17.07 -2.52
C PRO A 150 -9.46 15.78 -2.28
N GLU A 151 -10.49 15.51 -3.07
CA GLU A 151 -11.30 14.28 -2.99
C GLU A 151 -10.47 13.01 -3.23
N VAL A 152 -9.53 13.05 -4.17
CA VAL A 152 -8.65 11.91 -4.45
C VAL A 152 -7.60 11.74 -3.37
N ILE A 153 -7.07 12.85 -2.84
CA ILE A 153 -6.16 12.82 -1.69
C ILE A 153 -6.88 12.20 -0.50
N ASP A 154 -8.13 12.59 -0.23
CA ASP A 154 -8.97 12.03 0.82
C ASP A 154 -9.20 10.54 0.56
N LEU A 155 -9.54 10.14 -0.66
CA LEU A 155 -9.71 8.72 -1.01
C LEU A 155 -8.43 7.89 -0.78
N ILE A 156 -7.27 8.42 -1.16
CA ILE A 156 -5.96 7.79 -0.91
C ILE A 156 -5.68 7.67 0.58
N ASN A 157 -5.97 8.73 1.35
CA ASN A 157 -5.80 8.78 2.81
C ASN A 157 -6.78 7.83 3.53
N THR A 158 -7.98 7.64 2.99
CA THR A 158 -8.98 6.68 3.49
C THR A 158 -8.54 5.23 3.21
N GLY A 159 -7.70 5.02 2.19
CA GLY A 159 -7.07 3.74 1.84
C GLY A 159 -6.02 3.24 2.82
N MET A 160 -6.22 3.50 4.10
CA MET A 160 -5.36 3.03 5.17
C MET A 160 -5.36 1.51 5.28
N TYR A 161 -4.40 1.01 6.05
CA TYR A 161 -4.39 -0.39 6.41
C TYR A 161 -5.65 -0.69 7.24
N LEU A 162 -6.32 -1.82 6.98
CA LEU A 162 -7.55 -2.20 7.67
C LEU A 162 -7.36 -2.12 9.20
N PRO A 163 -8.19 -1.35 9.92
CA PRO A 163 -8.13 -1.32 11.38
C PRO A 163 -8.59 -2.66 11.98
N PRO A 164 -8.37 -2.88 13.29
CA PRO A 164 -8.98 -3.98 14.02
C PRO A 164 -10.51 -4.04 13.81
N MET A 165 -11.08 -5.24 13.90
CA MET A 165 -12.51 -5.43 13.71
C MET A 165 -13.29 -5.05 14.98
N LEU A 166 -14.40 -4.33 14.82
CA LEU A 166 -15.34 -3.99 15.90
C LEU A 166 -16.25 -5.16 16.31
N VAL A 167 -16.27 -6.21 15.49
CA VAL A 167 -17.09 -7.41 15.71
C VAL A 167 -16.21 -8.66 15.54
N PRO A 168 -16.62 -9.82 16.12
CA PRO A 168 -15.87 -11.05 15.97
C PRO A 168 -15.61 -11.38 14.49
N PRO A 169 -14.36 -11.72 14.12
CA PRO A 169 -14.03 -12.17 12.78
C PRO A 169 -14.84 -13.42 12.41
N LYS A 170 -15.12 -13.59 11.11
CA LYS A 170 -15.69 -14.84 10.60
C LYS A 170 -14.76 -16.00 10.90
N THR A 171 -15.36 -17.14 11.23
CA THR A 171 -14.63 -18.40 11.31
C THR A 171 -14.08 -18.77 9.94
N ILE A 172 -12.77 -18.88 9.84
CA ILE A 172 -12.03 -19.27 8.63
C ILE A 172 -12.19 -20.77 8.45
N ARG A 173 -12.70 -21.19 7.30
CA ARG A 173 -12.93 -22.60 6.95
C ARG A 173 -12.05 -23.10 5.82
N SER A 174 -11.42 -22.19 5.09
CA SER A 174 -10.56 -22.50 3.96
C SER A 174 -9.40 -21.50 3.86
N ASN A 175 -8.36 -21.86 3.12
CA ASN A 175 -7.20 -20.99 2.92
C ASN A 175 -7.52 -19.76 2.07
N ALA A 176 -8.70 -19.70 1.43
CA ALA A 176 -9.15 -18.56 0.63
C ALA A 176 -9.83 -17.44 1.45
N GLU A 177 -10.00 -17.65 2.76
CA GLU A 177 -10.69 -16.74 3.67
C GLU A 177 -9.72 -16.00 4.61
N SER A 178 -10.10 -14.81 5.07
CA SER A 178 -9.26 -13.92 5.90
C SER A 178 -9.91 -13.49 7.22
N GLY A 179 -11.12 -13.98 7.54
CA GLY A 179 -11.87 -13.60 8.74
C GLY A 179 -12.63 -12.27 8.65
N TYR A 180 -12.35 -11.42 7.66
CA TYR A 180 -13.11 -10.17 7.44
C TYR A 180 -14.55 -10.42 6.96
N LEU A 181 -15.42 -9.42 7.13
CA LEU A 181 -16.83 -9.52 6.70
C LEU A 181 -17.02 -9.37 5.20
N VAL A 182 -16.16 -8.59 4.54
CA VAL A 182 -16.20 -8.18 3.15
C VAL A 182 -14.84 -8.47 2.51
N GLY A 183 -14.91 -8.97 1.28
CA GLY A 183 -13.73 -9.36 0.52
C GLY A 183 -13.19 -10.73 0.92
N THR A 184 -12.56 -11.37 -0.05
CA THR A 184 -11.92 -12.68 0.11
C THR A 184 -10.42 -12.48 -0.10
N LYS A 185 -9.68 -12.33 1.00
CA LYS A 185 -8.22 -12.44 0.96
C LYS A 185 -7.86 -13.83 1.48
N SER A 186 -6.87 -14.45 0.84
CA SER A 186 -6.29 -15.69 1.35
C SER A 186 -5.76 -15.52 2.77
N ILE A 187 -5.84 -16.56 3.60
CA ILE A 187 -5.20 -16.57 4.93
C ILE A 187 -3.67 -16.50 4.82
N LEU A 188 -3.12 -16.95 3.69
CA LEU A 188 -1.69 -16.94 3.39
C LEU A 188 -1.23 -15.56 2.90
N LEU A 189 -0.15 -15.06 3.48
CA LEU A 189 0.56 -13.85 3.08
C LEU A 189 1.55 -14.15 1.96
N GLY A 190 1.76 -13.14 1.09
CA GLY A 190 2.68 -13.23 -0.04
C GLY A 190 1.98 -13.38 -1.39
N LYS A 191 2.66 -12.97 -2.46
CA LYS A 191 2.21 -13.22 -3.83
C LYS A 191 2.66 -14.63 -4.20
N HIS A 192 1.78 -15.40 -4.85
CA HIS A 192 2.01 -16.80 -5.26
C HIS A 192 2.13 -17.82 -4.12
N SER A 193 1.90 -17.39 -2.88
CA SER A 193 1.95 -18.24 -1.68
C SER A 193 0.70 -19.07 -1.44
N PHE A 194 -0.36 -18.84 -2.21
CA PHE A 194 -1.62 -19.56 -2.03
C PHE A 194 -1.45 -21.05 -2.35
N HIS A 195 -1.94 -21.88 -1.43
CA HIS A 195 -2.05 -23.31 -1.62
C HIS A 195 -3.23 -23.85 -0.79
N GLU A 196 -3.66 -25.07 -1.08
CA GLU A 196 -4.76 -25.74 -0.37
C GLU A 196 -4.28 -26.77 0.66
N TYR A 197 -2.96 -26.91 0.86
CA TYR A 197 -2.42 -27.75 1.94
C TYR A 197 -2.98 -27.33 3.30
N ALA A 198 -3.11 -28.31 4.19
CA ALA A 198 -3.67 -28.12 5.52
C ALA A 198 -2.90 -27.05 6.30
N LEU A 199 -3.65 -26.12 6.88
CA LEU A 199 -3.16 -25.09 7.80
C LEU A 199 -3.85 -25.24 9.16
N PRO A 200 -3.22 -24.78 10.25
CA PRO A 200 -3.82 -24.80 11.60
C PRO A 200 -4.92 -23.73 11.76
N LEU A 201 -6.02 -23.88 11.00
CA LEU A 201 -7.13 -22.92 10.98
C LEU A 201 -7.86 -22.84 12.32
N ASP A 202 -7.84 -23.90 13.11
CA ASP A 202 -8.39 -23.94 14.47
C ASP A 202 -7.64 -22.99 15.41
N VAL A 203 -6.31 -23.00 15.38
CA VAL A 203 -5.45 -22.11 16.17
C VAL A 203 -5.65 -20.66 15.71
N ILE A 204 -5.68 -20.41 14.40
CA ILE A 204 -5.96 -19.07 13.85
C ILE A 204 -7.33 -18.57 14.31
N ASN A 205 -8.37 -19.43 14.26
CA ASN A 205 -9.71 -19.07 14.71
C ASN A 205 -9.80 -18.85 16.23
N ALA A 206 -8.96 -19.51 17.03
CA ALA A 206 -8.88 -19.28 18.46
C ALA A 206 -8.27 -17.90 18.76
N ASP A 207 -7.16 -17.57 18.09
CA ASP A 207 -6.49 -16.27 18.20
C ASP A 207 -7.40 -15.11 17.76
N ASN A 208 -8.09 -15.27 16.63
CA ASN A 208 -9.02 -14.25 16.09
C ASN A 208 -10.19 -13.93 17.03
N LYS A 209 -10.49 -14.77 18.02
CA LYS A 209 -11.58 -14.55 19.00
C LYS A 209 -11.13 -13.76 20.22
N VAL A 210 -9.82 -13.55 20.40
CA VAL A 210 -9.30 -12.78 21.53
C VAL A 210 -9.77 -11.33 21.39
N LYS A 211 -10.41 -10.83 22.46
CA LYS A 211 -10.87 -9.45 22.54
C LYS A 211 -9.78 -8.59 23.15
N PHE A 212 -9.54 -7.46 22.50
CA PHE A 212 -8.58 -6.47 22.93
C PHE A 212 -9.29 -5.14 23.22
N SER A 213 -8.62 -4.31 24.02
CA SER A 213 -8.96 -2.93 24.32
C SER A 213 -7.72 -2.05 24.21
N ILE A 214 -7.91 -0.76 23.98
CA ILE A 214 -6.86 0.24 24.17
C ILE A 214 -6.72 0.52 25.66
N ASP A 215 -5.48 0.52 26.16
CA ASP A 215 -5.18 1.10 27.47
C ASP A 215 -5.18 2.62 27.35
N GLU A 216 -6.28 3.25 27.74
CA GLU A 216 -6.45 4.70 27.64
C GLU A 216 -5.39 5.49 28.42
N ARG A 217 -4.74 4.89 29.43
CA ARG A 217 -3.62 5.54 30.15
C ARG A 217 -2.42 5.75 29.23
N MET A 218 -2.24 4.86 28.25
CA MET A 218 -1.14 4.97 27.29
C MET A 218 -1.33 6.14 26.32
N LEU A 219 -2.53 6.68 26.17
CA LEU A 219 -2.79 7.89 25.37
C LEU A 219 -2.09 9.14 25.92
N ALA A 220 -1.73 9.15 27.21
CA ALA A 220 -0.94 10.22 27.81
C ALA A 220 0.52 10.25 27.30
N TYR A 221 0.99 9.15 26.69
CA TYR A 221 2.36 9.02 26.20
C TYR A 221 2.42 9.23 24.69
N LYS A 222 3.42 10.00 24.25
CA LYS A 222 3.65 10.28 22.84
C LYS A 222 4.42 9.14 22.16
N GLU A 223 3.92 8.66 21.02
CA GLU A 223 4.68 7.75 20.16
C GLU A 223 5.92 8.47 19.63
N THR A 224 7.07 7.79 19.70
CA THR A 224 8.33 8.28 19.14
C THR A 224 8.79 7.37 18.00
N PRO A 225 9.49 7.93 16.99
CA PRO A 225 10.04 7.11 15.92
C PRO A 225 11.02 6.08 16.50
N LYS A 226 10.97 4.85 15.99
CA LYS A 226 11.89 3.77 16.41
C LYS A 226 13.37 4.16 16.23
N ASN A 227 13.66 4.92 15.18
CA ASN A 227 14.97 5.50 14.90
C ASN A 227 14.81 7.03 14.90
N PRO A 228 14.85 7.68 16.08
CA PRO A 228 14.60 9.11 16.23
C PRO A 228 15.77 9.97 15.77
N HIS A 229 16.90 9.34 15.43
CA HIS A 229 18.04 9.99 14.80
C HIS A 229 18.11 9.52 13.37
N ASP A 230 18.25 10.46 12.45
CA ASP A 230 18.70 10.18 11.11
C ASP A 230 20.14 9.68 11.19
N SER A 231 20.29 8.40 11.47
CA SER A 231 21.56 7.74 11.70
C SER A 231 21.50 6.32 11.13
N GLY A 232 22.68 5.77 10.87
CA GLY A 232 22.85 4.48 10.20
C GLY A 232 23.04 4.61 8.69
N ASP A 233 23.36 3.48 8.06
CA ASP A 233 23.88 3.39 6.70
C ASP A 233 23.02 4.13 5.66
N LYS A 234 21.70 4.10 5.82
CA LYS A 234 20.77 4.76 4.91
C LYS A 234 20.80 6.28 5.00
N TYR A 235 21.06 6.86 6.18
CA TYR A 235 21.19 8.31 6.32
C TYR A 235 22.57 8.78 5.86
N GLU A 236 23.62 8.03 6.18
CA GLU A 236 24.98 8.40 5.76
C GLU A 236 25.17 8.32 4.24
N ALA A 237 24.40 7.46 3.56
CA ALA A 237 24.36 7.41 2.10
C ALA A 237 23.66 8.64 1.46
N VAL A 238 22.94 9.46 2.23
CA VAL A 238 22.27 10.67 1.72
C VAL A 238 23.30 11.80 1.60
N PRO A 239 23.43 12.46 0.44
CA PRO A 239 24.30 13.63 0.28
C PRO A 239 23.99 14.73 1.31
N ASN A 240 25.01 15.41 1.83
CA ASN A 240 24.85 16.41 2.90
C ASN A 240 23.83 17.50 2.56
N TRP A 241 23.76 17.93 1.30
CA TRP A 241 22.80 18.95 0.85
C TRP A 241 21.34 18.47 0.89
N ALA A 242 21.11 17.15 0.80
CA ALA A 242 19.78 16.53 0.74
C ALA A 242 19.29 16.03 2.11
N LYS A 243 20.19 15.90 3.10
CA LYS A 243 19.85 15.43 4.46
C LYS A 243 18.66 16.18 5.06
N PRO A 244 18.55 17.53 5.02
CA PRO A 244 17.40 18.25 5.58
C PRO A 244 16.04 17.82 4.99
N GLN A 245 15.99 17.59 3.67
CA GLN A 245 14.76 17.18 2.97
C GLN A 245 14.38 15.75 3.32
N TYR A 246 15.37 14.86 3.43
CA TYR A 246 15.19 13.48 3.87
C TYR A 246 14.60 13.40 5.29
N VAL A 247 15.16 14.17 6.23
CA VAL A 247 14.66 14.26 7.62
C VAL A 247 13.23 14.80 7.64
N ALA A 248 12.97 15.88 6.90
CA ALA A 248 11.65 16.51 6.83
C ALA A 248 10.58 15.52 6.34
N ARG A 249 10.87 14.74 5.29
CA ARG A 249 9.95 13.74 4.74
C ARG A 249 9.64 12.62 5.73
N LYS A 250 10.67 12.10 6.43
CA LYS A 250 10.46 11.06 7.45
C LYS A 250 9.64 11.57 8.62
N THR A 251 9.90 12.81 9.05
CA THR A 251 9.14 13.48 10.11
C THR A 251 7.68 13.66 9.70
N GLN A 252 7.43 14.13 8.47
CA GLN A 252 6.08 14.28 7.93
C GLN A 252 5.34 12.94 7.89
N ALA A 253 5.96 11.89 7.34
CA ALA A 253 5.37 10.56 7.25
C ALA A 253 5.04 9.97 8.64
N PHE A 254 5.93 10.18 9.62
CA PHE A 254 5.68 9.77 11.01
C PHE A 254 4.51 10.55 11.63
N ASN A 255 4.45 11.87 11.43
CA ASN A 255 3.37 12.69 11.95
C ASN A 255 2.01 12.33 11.32
N GLN A 256 1.97 12.10 10.01
CA GLN A 256 0.78 11.60 9.31
C GLN A 256 0.35 10.24 9.87
N MET A 257 1.30 9.32 10.08
CA MET A 257 1.02 8.03 10.71
C MET A 257 0.43 8.18 12.11
N CYS A 258 0.97 9.08 12.94
CA CYS A 258 0.45 9.35 14.27
C CYS A 258 -0.98 9.90 14.21
N ALA A 259 -1.23 10.89 13.34
CA ALA A 259 -2.55 11.49 13.18
C ALA A 259 -3.61 10.46 12.78
N VAL A 260 -3.31 9.61 11.79
CA VAL A 260 -4.21 8.53 11.37
C VAL A 260 -4.38 7.48 12.48
N SER A 261 -3.31 7.16 13.21
CA SER A 261 -3.40 6.23 14.35
C SER A 261 -4.36 6.74 15.41
N THR A 262 -4.30 8.03 15.75
CA THR A 262 -5.23 8.65 16.70
C THR A 262 -6.68 8.53 16.25
N GLN A 263 -6.98 8.76 14.96
CA GLN A 263 -8.33 8.58 14.42
C GLN A 263 -8.82 7.13 14.58
N VAL A 264 -7.95 6.15 14.35
CA VAL A 264 -8.28 4.73 14.58
C VAL A 264 -8.53 4.47 16.07
N TYR A 265 -7.75 5.06 16.97
CA TYR A 265 -7.93 4.89 18.41
C TYR A 265 -9.27 5.46 18.88
N ASP A 266 -9.58 6.69 18.47
CA ASP A 266 -10.83 7.37 18.81
C ASP A 266 -12.04 6.57 18.29
N MET A 267 -11.93 6.03 17.08
CA MET A 267 -12.95 5.16 16.50
C MET A 267 -13.16 3.88 17.33
N LEU A 268 -12.09 3.20 17.75
CA LEU A 268 -12.20 1.99 18.58
C LEU A 268 -12.79 2.29 19.96
N ILE A 269 -12.33 3.36 20.62
CA ILE A 269 -12.80 3.77 21.95
C ILE A 269 -14.27 4.18 21.90
N SER A 270 -14.65 5.03 20.94
CA SER A 270 -16.03 5.52 20.79
C SER A 270 -17.03 4.41 20.50
N ASN A 271 -16.56 3.28 19.94
CA ASN A 271 -17.38 2.11 19.65
C ASN A 271 -17.35 1.02 20.74
N GLY A 272 -16.92 1.38 21.96
CA GLY A 272 -17.00 0.52 23.14
C GLY A 272 -15.66 -0.06 23.59
N ASN A 273 -14.55 0.41 23.02
CA ASN A 273 -13.18 0.02 23.36
C ASN A 273 -12.99 -1.52 23.38
N CYS A 274 -13.65 -2.22 22.46
CA CYS A 274 -13.62 -3.67 22.31
C CYS A 274 -13.42 -4.01 20.85
N PHE A 275 -12.35 -4.73 20.52
CA PHE A 275 -12.02 -5.06 19.14
C PHE A 275 -11.24 -6.38 19.03
N TYR A 276 -11.13 -6.86 17.79
CA TYR A 276 -10.47 -8.10 17.43
C TYR A 276 -9.38 -7.79 16.40
N ILE A 277 -8.24 -8.48 16.47
CA ILE A 277 -7.15 -8.30 15.51
C ILE A 277 -7.03 -9.60 14.72
N PRO A 278 -7.53 -9.67 13.47
CA PRO A 278 -7.42 -10.87 12.65
C PRO A 278 -5.96 -11.22 12.37
N SER A 279 -5.63 -12.50 12.31
CA SER A 279 -4.30 -13.00 12.01
C SER A 279 -4.24 -13.67 10.63
N ARG A 280 -3.06 -13.61 9.99
CA ARG A 280 -2.72 -14.32 8.75
C ARG A 280 -1.38 -15.02 8.91
N VAL A 281 -1.07 -15.97 8.03
CA VAL A 281 0.17 -16.76 8.11
C VAL A 281 1.03 -16.61 6.85
N ASP A 282 2.35 -16.67 6.98
CA ASP A 282 3.24 -16.79 5.81
C ASP A 282 3.43 -18.26 5.37
N GLU A 283 4.18 -18.50 4.29
CA GLU A 283 4.52 -19.85 3.78
C GLU A 283 5.28 -20.72 4.80
N ARG A 284 5.85 -20.10 5.84
CA ARG A 284 6.56 -20.78 6.94
C ARG A 284 5.67 -20.96 8.17
N ILE A 285 4.37 -20.67 8.03
CA ILE A 285 3.34 -20.82 9.07
C ILE A 285 3.62 -19.89 10.27
N ARG A 286 4.31 -18.76 10.05
CA ARG A 286 4.45 -17.72 11.08
C ARG A 286 3.19 -16.89 11.15
N TYR A 287 2.73 -16.61 12.37
CA TYR A 287 1.52 -15.84 12.62
C TYR A 287 1.79 -14.34 12.59
N TYR A 288 0.94 -13.61 11.87
CA TYR A 288 1.01 -12.17 11.74
C TYR A 288 -0.36 -11.56 12.00
N SER A 289 -0.49 -10.85 13.11
CA SER A 289 -1.64 -10.01 13.41
C SER A 289 -1.77 -8.89 12.38
N GLN A 290 -2.95 -8.76 11.80
CA GLN A 290 -3.26 -7.79 10.76
C GLN A 290 -3.68 -6.47 11.41
N GLY A 291 -2.72 -5.57 11.53
CA GLY A 291 -2.94 -4.20 11.99
C GLY A 291 -1.68 -3.36 11.81
N TYR A 292 -1.84 -2.11 11.39
CA TYR A 292 -0.72 -1.16 11.33
C TYR A 292 -0.77 -0.16 12.49
N HIS A 293 -1.92 0.49 12.68
CA HIS A 293 -2.12 1.50 13.70
C HIS A 293 -2.27 0.91 15.10
N VAL A 294 -2.87 -0.28 15.21
CA VAL A 294 -3.07 -1.03 16.47
C VAL A 294 -2.61 -2.46 16.21
N ASN A 295 -1.51 -2.87 16.85
CA ASN A 295 -0.95 -4.21 16.67
C ASN A 295 -0.09 -4.67 17.86
N HIS A 296 -0.42 -5.84 18.43
CA HIS A 296 0.30 -6.46 19.55
C HIS A 296 1.63 -7.13 19.17
N GLN A 297 1.94 -7.26 17.87
CA GLN A 297 3.25 -7.69 17.35
C GLN A 297 4.13 -6.51 16.87
N GLY A 298 3.63 -5.27 16.99
CA GLY A 298 4.25 -4.07 16.47
C GLY A 298 5.39 -3.48 17.32
N SER A 299 5.53 -2.15 17.27
CA SER A 299 6.51 -1.42 18.08
C SER A 299 6.24 -1.58 19.58
N SER A 300 7.24 -1.33 20.43
CA SER A 300 7.06 -1.33 21.89
C SER A 300 5.90 -0.43 22.33
N TYR A 301 5.75 0.72 21.68
CA TYR A 301 4.63 1.63 21.91
C TYR A 301 3.28 0.95 21.59
N LYS A 302 3.11 0.41 20.37
CA LYS A 302 1.85 -0.27 19.97
C LYS A 302 1.53 -1.48 20.84
N ARG A 303 2.54 -2.19 21.34
CA ARG A 303 2.35 -3.34 22.26
C ARG A 303 1.88 -2.91 23.64
N ALA A 304 2.49 -1.88 24.21
CA ALA A 304 2.08 -1.35 25.51
C ALA A 304 0.68 -0.73 25.47
N PHE A 305 0.26 -0.28 24.28
CA PHE A 305 -1.03 0.37 24.04
C PHE A 305 -2.25 -0.59 24.08
N ILE A 306 -2.03 -1.91 24.02
CA ILE A 306 -3.09 -2.90 23.87
C ILE A 306 -3.17 -3.77 25.14
N ASP A 307 -4.39 -3.90 25.65
CA ASP A 307 -4.77 -4.77 26.77
C ASP A 307 -5.77 -5.84 26.34
N LEU A 308 -5.90 -6.90 27.15
CA LEU A 308 -7.06 -7.81 27.06
C LEU A 308 -8.32 -7.05 27.50
N TYR A 309 -9.38 -7.18 26.71
CA TYR A 309 -10.66 -6.55 27.02
C TYR A 309 -11.29 -7.12 28.29
N ASP A 310 -11.31 -8.45 28.38
CA ASP A 310 -11.85 -9.20 29.50
C ASP A 310 -10.78 -9.25 30.61
N LYS A 311 -10.79 -8.26 31.51
CA LYS A 311 -9.79 -8.11 32.60
C LYS A 311 -10.07 -9.06 33.77
N GLU A 312 -9.01 -9.48 34.46
CA GLU A 312 -9.08 -10.35 35.64
C GLU A 312 -8.56 -9.62 36.88
N ILE A 313 -9.09 -9.97 38.05
CA ILE A 313 -8.58 -9.51 39.34
C ILE A 313 -7.36 -10.37 39.69
N ILE A 314 -6.23 -9.73 39.91
CA ILE A 314 -5.03 -10.41 40.40
C ILE A 314 -5.03 -10.34 41.93
N GLU A 315 -5.13 -11.50 42.58
CA GLU A 315 -4.91 -11.61 44.02
C GLU A 315 -3.39 -11.59 44.28
N CYS A 316 -2.95 -10.61 45.08
CA CYS A 316 -1.55 -10.45 45.50
C CYS A 316 -1.37 -10.89 46.95
#